data_AF-L9VUD2-F1
#
_entry.id   AF-L9VUD2-F1
#
_cell.length_a   1.000
_cell.length_b   1.000
_cell.length_c   1.000
_cell.angle_alpha   90.00
_cell.angle_beta   90.00
_cell.angle_gamma   90.00
#
_symmetry.space_group_name_H-M   'P 1'
#
loop_
_entity.id
_entity.type
_entity.pdbx_description
1 polymer ?
#
loop_
_entity_poly.entity_id
_entity_poly.type
_entity_poly.pdbx_seq_one_letter_code
_entity_poly.pdbx_strand_id
1 'polypeptide(L)'
;MDVIEYSLGTQRKAEVYINRLFAYFLDPEQPHRMNSEFLRAFLNGLPDTCGFEEDIHDLSDVVVDDQVRLTEQVDGETVSSGFVDLAVQVPNEWFLLVELKFSAEDTQTEFYRQDVTHIDGVPKDDYESGAYYLYLHQEDRPDANDPEFNNWTWTAFVETVLTDFIVDNAPRYPQRTVVQLHEFADDIRSITGMSDPTDNVDEKIELYLDHYEAIADVTATFENQWETFSHNWPSHLSDRLVTADQGSIRSESDYHVLFECANDAVGDWWFRSTSSDWGMIFKHGWWRHTDDLTDILHGRPDDRNDARIGFHHRLENDREHALRDNTLTLYFRNMGANDQSFIDAVSEHFDARADAIEAALPETASLTGNKRNMISAKYNILPDEHEDFFAAYVTALERGFSDLVVENPELITILDNIYTDAVAEVYGSQITMRPKQN
;
A
#
# COMPACT_ATOMS: atom_id res chain seq x y z
N MET A 1 -4.22 -22.98 -0.50
CA MET A 1 -4.11 -22.73 0.94
C MET A 1 -5.52 -22.89 1.46
N ASP A 2 -5.85 -24.08 1.95
CA ASP A 2 -7.21 -24.39 2.41
C ASP A 2 -7.48 -23.79 3.79
N VAL A 3 -8.78 -23.74 4.09
CA VAL A 3 -9.42 -23.62 5.42
C VAL A 3 -9.83 -22.21 5.81
N ILE A 4 -11.07 -21.85 5.47
CA ILE A 4 -11.94 -21.14 6.41
C ILE A 4 -13.09 -22.09 6.77
N GLU A 5 -12.87 -22.92 7.79
CA GLU A 5 -14.01 -23.39 8.59
C GLU A 5 -14.60 -22.16 9.28
N TYR A 6 -15.79 -21.75 8.83
CA TYR A 6 -16.49 -20.59 9.37
C TYR A 6 -16.99 -20.89 10.79
N SER A 7 -16.23 -20.45 11.79
CA SER A 7 -16.76 -20.24 13.14
C SER A 7 -17.73 -19.04 13.13
N LEU A 8 -18.69 -18.98 14.06
CA LEU A 8 -19.60 -17.84 14.26
C LEU A 8 -18.88 -16.47 14.35
N GLY A 9 -17.63 -16.45 14.83
CA GLY A 9 -16.80 -15.23 14.88
C GLY A 9 -16.23 -14.79 13.52
N THR A 10 -16.12 -15.71 12.56
CA THR A 10 -15.67 -15.45 11.18
C THR A 10 -16.84 -14.96 10.33
N GLN A 11 -18.04 -15.52 10.51
CA GLN A 11 -19.26 -15.07 9.83
C GLN A 11 -19.56 -13.60 10.13
N ARG A 12 -19.55 -13.20 11.41
CA ARG A 12 -19.80 -11.80 11.80
C ARG A 12 -18.81 -10.79 11.19
N LYS A 13 -17.56 -11.21 10.95
CA LYS A 13 -16.57 -10.37 10.25
C LYS A 13 -16.85 -10.28 8.76
N ALA A 14 -17.33 -11.37 8.17
CA ALA A 14 -17.72 -11.43 6.77
C ALA A 14 -18.98 -10.60 6.49
N GLU A 15 -19.96 -10.61 7.41
CA GLU A 15 -21.15 -9.74 7.36
C GLU A 15 -20.77 -8.26 7.32
N VAL A 16 -19.91 -7.80 8.24
CA VAL A 16 -19.43 -6.40 8.27
C VAL A 16 -18.68 -6.03 6.99
N TYR A 17 -17.90 -6.96 6.44
CA TYR A 17 -17.18 -6.76 5.19
C TYR A 17 -18.13 -6.62 4.00
N ILE A 18 -19.14 -7.49 3.89
CA ILE A 18 -20.16 -7.41 2.83
C ILE A 18 -20.95 -6.13 2.95
N ASN A 19 -21.40 -5.73 4.14
CA ASN A 19 -22.19 -4.50 4.32
C ASN A 19 -21.45 -3.28 3.77
N ARG A 20 -20.15 -3.17 4.10
CA ARG A 20 -19.29 -2.08 3.60
C ARG A 20 -19.06 -2.14 2.10
N LEU A 21 -18.83 -3.33 1.56
CA LEU A 21 -18.61 -3.50 0.13
C LEU A 21 -19.90 -3.22 -0.66
N PHE A 22 -21.06 -3.55 -0.09
CA PHE A 22 -22.35 -3.26 -0.68
C PHE A 22 -22.63 -1.75 -0.68
N ALA A 23 -22.44 -1.07 0.45
CA ALA A 23 -22.49 0.40 0.51
C ALA A 23 -21.57 1.04 -0.53
N TYR A 24 -20.32 0.56 -0.62
CA TYR A 24 -19.34 1.05 -1.56
C TYR A 24 -19.82 0.97 -3.02
N PHE A 25 -20.52 -0.08 -3.43
CA PHE A 25 -21.03 -0.18 -4.81
C PHE A 25 -22.30 0.62 -5.05
N LEU A 26 -23.11 0.81 -4.02
CA LEU A 26 -24.37 1.56 -4.10
C LEU A 26 -24.13 3.08 -4.09
N ASP A 27 -23.07 3.56 -3.45
CA ASP A 27 -22.77 4.99 -3.34
C ASP A 27 -22.16 5.57 -4.64
N PRO A 28 -22.87 6.43 -5.39
CA PRO A 28 -22.38 6.99 -6.64
C PRO A 28 -21.12 7.87 -6.50
N GLU A 29 -20.81 8.38 -5.31
CA GLU A 29 -19.63 9.20 -5.04
C GLU A 29 -18.35 8.37 -4.89
N GLN A 30 -18.47 7.05 -4.69
CA GLN A 30 -17.33 6.17 -4.52
C GLN A 30 -16.55 5.96 -5.84
N PRO A 31 -15.23 5.74 -5.77
CA PRO A 31 -14.36 5.68 -6.94
C PRO A 31 -14.47 4.39 -7.77
N HIS A 32 -15.59 3.67 -7.74
CA HIS A 32 -15.83 2.46 -8.54
C HIS A 32 -16.17 2.72 -10.01
N ARG A 33 -16.38 3.98 -10.42
CA ARG A 33 -16.61 4.40 -11.83
C ARG A 33 -17.89 3.88 -12.49
N MET A 34 -18.83 3.35 -11.71
CA MET A 34 -20.16 2.98 -12.20
C MET A 34 -21.16 4.14 -12.09
N ASN A 35 -20.76 5.25 -11.47
CA ASN A 35 -21.67 6.35 -11.10
C ASN A 35 -22.90 5.76 -10.40
N SER A 36 -24.10 6.23 -10.74
CA SER A 36 -25.36 5.72 -10.18
C SER A 36 -25.88 4.43 -10.86
N GLU A 37 -25.13 3.78 -11.75
CA GLU A 37 -25.68 2.67 -12.57
C GLU A 37 -25.96 1.42 -11.74
N PHE A 38 -25.07 1.06 -10.81
CA PHE A 38 -25.31 -0.10 -9.93
C PHE A 38 -26.43 0.16 -8.92
N LEU A 39 -26.47 1.36 -8.32
CA LEU A 39 -27.57 1.79 -7.46
C LEU A 39 -28.92 1.72 -8.18
N ARG A 40 -28.97 2.20 -9.43
CA ARG A 40 -30.16 2.13 -10.28
C ARG A 40 -30.57 0.69 -10.56
N ALA A 41 -29.61 -0.20 -10.80
CA ALA A 41 -29.89 -1.62 -11.00
C ALA A 41 -30.47 -2.25 -9.71
N PHE A 42 -29.90 -1.92 -8.55
CA PHE A 42 -30.39 -2.34 -7.25
C PHE A 42 -31.82 -1.86 -6.98
N LEU A 43 -32.11 -0.57 -7.16
CA LEU A 43 -33.44 0.00 -6.94
C LEU A 43 -34.50 -0.57 -7.90
N ASN A 44 -34.14 -0.80 -9.17
CA ASN A 44 -35.03 -1.50 -10.13
C ASN A 44 -35.26 -2.97 -9.78
N GLY A 45 -34.31 -3.59 -9.11
CA GLY A 45 -34.37 -5.00 -8.73
C GLY A 45 -35.09 -5.27 -7.41
N LEU A 46 -35.52 -4.21 -6.70
CA LEU A 46 -36.27 -4.36 -5.45
C LEU A 46 -37.53 -5.23 -5.68
N PRO A 47 -37.92 -6.05 -4.69
CA PRO A 47 -39.15 -6.83 -4.80
C PRO A 47 -40.36 -5.93 -5.10
N ASP A 48 -41.27 -6.36 -5.98
CA ASP A 48 -42.50 -5.63 -6.30
C ASP A 48 -43.30 -5.25 -5.03
N THR A 49 -43.21 -6.06 -3.98
CA THR A 49 -43.87 -5.82 -2.70
C THR A 49 -43.34 -4.59 -1.96
N CYS A 50 -42.11 -4.15 -2.26
CA CYS A 50 -41.49 -2.95 -1.73
C CYS A 50 -42.26 -1.68 -2.13
N GLY A 51 -42.99 -1.71 -3.25
CA GLY A 51 -43.79 -0.58 -3.71
C GLY A 51 -42.96 0.68 -3.96
N PHE A 52 -41.70 0.51 -4.32
CA PHE A 52 -40.78 1.61 -4.60
C PHE A 52 -41.20 2.30 -5.90
N GLU A 53 -41.69 3.54 -5.81
CA GLU A 53 -42.27 4.31 -6.92
C GLU A 53 -41.50 5.61 -7.22
N GLU A 54 -40.30 5.76 -6.66
CA GLU A 54 -39.50 6.99 -6.77
C GLU A 54 -38.80 7.13 -8.14
N ASP A 55 -38.52 8.38 -8.56
CA ASP A 55 -37.81 8.64 -9.81
C ASP A 55 -36.32 8.32 -9.68
N ILE A 56 -35.93 7.16 -10.20
CA ILE A 56 -34.54 6.73 -10.23
C ILE A 56 -33.75 7.32 -11.41
N HIS A 57 -34.35 8.10 -12.32
CA HIS A 57 -33.64 8.67 -13.48
C HIS A 57 -32.54 9.63 -13.06
N ASP A 58 -32.81 10.45 -12.05
CA ASP A 58 -31.84 11.32 -11.41
C ASP A 58 -31.52 10.81 -10.00
N LEU A 59 -30.25 10.47 -9.77
CA LEU A 59 -29.76 9.98 -8.48
C LEU A 59 -28.57 10.84 -8.01
N SER A 60 -28.49 12.10 -8.45
CA SER A 60 -27.38 12.98 -8.06
C SER A 60 -27.36 13.35 -6.60
N ASP A 61 -28.54 13.35 -5.96
CA ASP A 61 -28.74 13.83 -4.59
C ASP A 61 -28.91 12.67 -3.59
N VAL A 62 -28.70 11.43 -4.06
CA VAL A 62 -28.80 10.25 -3.21
C VAL A 62 -27.58 10.14 -2.30
N VAL A 63 -27.84 9.76 -1.06
CA VAL A 63 -26.84 9.48 -0.04
C VAL A 63 -26.99 8.01 0.35
N VAL A 64 -25.86 7.30 0.42
CA VAL A 64 -25.79 5.90 0.83
C VAL A 64 -24.83 5.81 1.99
N ASP A 65 -25.35 5.45 3.16
CA ASP A 65 -24.57 5.32 4.39
C ASP A 65 -24.69 3.90 4.97
N ASP A 66 -23.59 3.38 5.51
CA ASP A 66 -23.57 2.13 6.27
C ASP A 66 -23.57 2.39 7.79
N GLN A 67 -24.17 1.47 8.56
CA GLN A 67 -24.25 1.56 10.02
C GLN A 67 -24.88 2.88 10.50
N VAL A 68 -26.03 3.23 9.93
CA VAL A 68 -26.71 4.51 10.18
C VAL A 68 -27.39 4.51 11.53
N ARG A 69 -27.13 5.54 12.32
CA ARG A 69 -27.72 5.66 13.65
C ARG A 69 -29.20 6.02 13.56
N LEU A 70 -30.03 5.18 14.14
CA LEU A 70 -31.46 5.39 14.28
C LEU A 70 -31.78 5.73 15.73
N THR A 71 -32.59 6.78 15.96
CA THR A 71 -32.95 7.20 17.32
C THR A 71 -34.45 7.44 17.49
N GLU A 72 -34.97 7.01 18.63
CA GLU A 72 -36.22 7.52 19.19
C GLU A 72 -35.89 8.77 20.00
N GLN A 73 -36.56 9.88 19.69
CA GLN A 73 -36.46 11.12 20.46
C GLN A 73 -37.83 11.49 21.00
N VAL A 74 -37.89 11.79 22.29
CA VAL A 74 -39.08 12.30 22.98
C VAL A 74 -38.68 13.59 23.66
N ASP A 75 -39.41 14.67 23.39
CA ASP A 75 -39.11 16.03 23.90
C ASP A 75 -37.68 16.52 23.62
N GLY A 76 -37.07 16.06 22.53
CA GLY A 76 -35.71 16.42 22.12
C GLY A 76 -34.58 15.64 22.80
N GLU A 77 -34.90 14.64 23.63
CA GLU A 77 -33.92 13.72 24.22
C GLU A 77 -33.99 12.33 23.57
N THR A 78 -32.82 11.74 23.29
CA THR A 78 -32.74 10.37 22.78
C THR A 78 -33.12 9.37 23.88
N VAL A 79 -34.21 8.62 23.67
CA VAL A 79 -34.72 7.62 24.62
C VAL A 79 -34.21 6.22 24.29
N SER A 80 -34.05 5.92 23.01
CA SER A 80 -33.50 4.66 22.52
C SER A 80 -32.76 4.86 21.20
N SER A 81 -31.81 3.97 20.89
CA SER A 81 -31.04 4.05 19.65
C SER A 81 -30.59 2.68 19.15
N GLY A 82 -30.54 2.52 17.83
CA GLY A 82 -29.99 1.37 17.12
C GLY A 82 -29.20 1.80 15.89
N PHE A 83 -28.71 0.81 15.12
CA PHE A 83 -27.97 1.05 13.90
C PHE A 83 -28.52 0.14 12.81
N VAL A 84 -29.03 0.72 11.73
CA VAL A 84 -29.42 -0.05 10.55
C VAL A 84 -28.21 -0.29 9.66
N ASP A 85 -28.17 -1.43 8.98
CA ASP A 85 -27.01 -1.82 8.19
C ASP A 85 -26.72 -0.87 7.03
N LEU A 86 -27.75 -0.46 6.29
CA LEU A 86 -27.66 0.54 5.22
C LEU A 86 -28.87 1.49 5.24
N ALA A 87 -28.63 2.76 4.92
CA ALA A 87 -29.67 3.69 4.51
C ALA A 87 -29.34 4.26 3.13
N VAL A 88 -30.30 4.19 2.21
CA VAL A 88 -30.25 4.85 0.91
C VAL A 88 -31.34 5.92 0.93
N GLN A 89 -30.97 7.19 0.76
CA GLN A 89 -31.93 8.28 0.94
C GLN A 89 -31.66 9.45 0.00
N VAL A 90 -32.72 10.13 -0.40
CA VAL A 90 -32.63 11.49 -0.93
C VAL A 90 -33.16 12.41 0.17
N PRO A 91 -32.29 13.22 0.81
CA PRO A 91 -32.70 14.03 1.96
C PRO A 91 -33.92 14.90 1.68
N ASN A 92 -34.91 14.85 2.57
CA ASN A 92 -36.22 15.52 2.48
C ASN A 92 -37.20 14.95 1.44
N GLU A 93 -36.84 13.89 0.72
CA GLU A 93 -37.72 13.27 -0.28
C GLU A 93 -38.13 11.86 0.19
N TRP A 94 -37.22 10.88 0.09
CA TRP A 94 -37.49 9.50 0.49
C TRP A 94 -36.29 8.84 1.18
N PHE A 95 -36.55 7.74 1.90
CA PHE A 95 -35.52 6.86 2.42
C PHE A 95 -35.89 5.38 2.24
N LEU A 96 -34.86 4.56 2.07
CA LEU A 96 -34.89 3.11 2.08
C LEU A 96 -33.93 2.61 3.16
N LEU A 97 -34.49 1.98 4.19
CA LEU A 97 -33.69 1.31 5.23
C LEU A 97 -33.53 -0.16 4.86
N VAL A 98 -32.28 -0.63 4.81
CA VAL A 98 -31.97 -2.02 4.48
C VAL A 98 -31.29 -2.69 5.66
N GLU A 99 -31.93 -3.75 6.16
CA GLU A 99 -31.36 -4.63 7.17
C GLU A 99 -30.81 -5.89 6.49
N LEU A 100 -29.55 -6.22 6.77
CA LEU A 100 -28.82 -7.30 6.11
C LEU A 100 -28.62 -8.46 7.09
N LYS A 101 -29.09 -9.66 6.74
CA LYS A 101 -28.93 -10.86 7.57
C LYS A 101 -28.28 -12.01 6.83
N PHE A 102 -27.22 -12.54 7.41
CA PHE A 102 -26.56 -13.76 6.93
C PHE A 102 -26.61 -14.89 7.95
N SER A 103 -26.49 -14.64 9.26
CA SER A 103 -26.46 -15.73 10.25
C SER A 103 -27.32 -15.53 11.50
N ALA A 104 -27.60 -14.28 11.87
CA ALA A 104 -28.33 -13.93 13.09
C ALA A 104 -29.85 -13.80 12.87
N GLU A 105 -30.63 -14.04 13.92
CA GLU A 105 -32.08 -13.77 13.94
C GLU A 105 -32.35 -12.25 13.90
N ASP A 106 -33.48 -11.87 13.31
CA ASP A 106 -33.97 -10.50 13.39
C ASP A 106 -34.37 -10.15 14.82
N THR A 107 -33.89 -9.00 15.28
CA THR A 107 -34.17 -8.46 16.62
C THR A 107 -34.51 -6.97 16.61
N GLN A 108 -34.51 -6.31 15.44
CA GLN A 108 -34.45 -4.85 15.36
C GLN A 108 -35.39 -4.20 14.32
N THR A 109 -35.96 -4.94 13.38
CA THR A 109 -36.87 -4.35 12.35
C THR A 109 -38.10 -3.66 12.96
N GLU A 110 -38.74 -4.24 13.98
CA GLU A 110 -39.86 -3.62 14.70
C GLU A 110 -39.46 -2.27 15.32
N PHE A 111 -38.29 -2.22 15.97
CA PHE A 111 -37.76 -0.99 16.56
C PHE A 111 -37.53 0.09 15.49
N TYR A 112 -36.93 -0.27 14.35
CA TYR A 112 -36.63 0.67 13.26
C TYR A 112 -37.87 1.28 12.66
N ARG A 113 -38.99 0.55 12.64
CA ARG A 113 -40.22 1.04 12.06
C ARG A 113 -41.08 1.83 13.05
N GLN A 114 -41.27 1.28 14.25
CA GLN A 114 -42.31 1.73 15.18
C GLN A 114 -41.83 2.83 16.13
N ASP A 115 -40.59 2.72 16.61
CA ASP A 115 -40.09 3.60 17.69
C ASP A 115 -39.13 4.68 17.17
N VAL A 116 -38.39 4.41 16.08
CA VAL A 116 -37.44 5.38 15.53
C VAL A 116 -38.16 6.59 14.94
N THR A 117 -37.75 7.77 15.38
CA THR A 117 -38.25 9.08 14.93
C THR A 117 -37.24 9.84 14.07
N HIS A 118 -35.94 9.50 14.17
CA HIS A 118 -34.87 10.17 13.43
C HIS A 118 -33.91 9.16 12.79
N ILE A 119 -33.47 9.47 11.58
CA ILE A 119 -32.45 8.77 10.79
C ILE A 119 -31.24 9.71 10.70
N ASP A 120 -30.13 9.32 11.34
CA ASP A 120 -28.92 10.15 11.50
C ASP A 120 -29.18 11.60 11.96
N GLY A 121 -30.13 11.76 12.88
CA GLY A 121 -30.52 13.07 13.40
C GLY A 121 -31.48 13.87 12.51
N VAL A 122 -31.86 13.36 11.34
CA VAL A 122 -32.93 13.90 10.50
C VAL A 122 -34.28 13.30 10.93
N PRO A 123 -35.30 14.11 11.28
CA PRO A 123 -36.64 13.63 11.56
C PRO A 123 -37.23 12.84 10.38
N LYS A 124 -37.86 11.69 10.65
CA LYS A 124 -38.55 10.91 9.61
C LYS A 124 -39.68 11.70 8.93
N ASP A 125 -40.32 12.59 9.68
CA ASP A 125 -41.41 13.44 9.18
C ASP A 125 -40.93 14.51 8.18
N ASP A 126 -39.61 14.72 8.05
CA ASP A 126 -39.04 15.65 7.06
C ASP A 126 -38.94 15.00 5.65
N TYR A 127 -39.15 13.68 5.51
CA TYR A 127 -39.19 13.00 4.22
C TYR A 127 -40.62 13.01 3.64
N GLU A 128 -40.78 13.59 2.44
CA GLU A 128 -42.09 13.90 1.87
C GLU A 128 -42.78 12.76 1.11
N SER A 129 -42.03 11.90 0.40
CA SER A 129 -42.57 11.01 -0.64
C SER A 129 -42.63 9.53 -0.25
N GLY A 130 -41.62 9.00 0.44
CA GLY A 130 -41.51 7.55 0.60
C GLY A 130 -40.69 7.07 1.81
N ALA A 131 -41.23 6.08 2.51
CA ALA A 131 -40.58 5.35 3.59
C ALA A 131 -40.54 3.86 3.25
N TYR A 132 -39.36 3.36 2.88
CA TYR A 132 -39.18 2.00 2.39
C TYR A 132 -38.31 1.18 3.34
N TYR A 133 -38.65 -0.09 3.47
CA TYR A 133 -37.99 -1.01 4.39
C TYR A 133 -37.73 -2.34 3.69
N LEU A 134 -36.47 -2.74 3.65
CA LEU A 134 -36.00 -3.96 3.01
C LEU A 134 -35.26 -4.83 4.02
N TYR A 135 -35.60 -6.11 4.06
CA TYR A 135 -34.91 -7.12 4.84
C TYR A 135 -34.30 -8.13 3.88
N LEU A 136 -32.98 -8.12 3.76
CA LEU A 136 -32.24 -8.97 2.84
C LEU A 136 -31.61 -10.14 3.60
N HIS A 137 -32.08 -11.36 3.35
CA HIS A 137 -31.77 -12.53 4.17
C HIS A 137 -31.44 -13.80 3.36
N GLN A 138 -30.97 -14.84 4.05
CA GLN A 138 -30.82 -16.18 3.45
C GLN A 138 -32.19 -16.87 3.31
N GLU A 139 -32.36 -17.71 2.28
CA GLU A 139 -33.63 -18.38 1.99
C GLU A 139 -34.10 -19.31 3.13
N ASP A 140 -33.18 -19.88 3.91
CA ASP A 140 -33.48 -20.75 5.04
C ASP A 140 -33.77 -20.00 6.35
N ARG A 141 -33.78 -18.66 6.31
CA ARG A 141 -34.03 -17.78 7.46
C ARG A 141 -35.45 -17.26 7.49
N PRO A 142 -35.99 -17.00 8.70
CA PRO A 142 -37.28 -16.37 8.82
C PRO A 142 -37.26 -14.95 8.23
N ASP A 143 -38.40 -14.57 7.67
CA ASP A 143 -38.74 -13.21 7.29
C ASP A 143 -38.56 -12.23 8.46
N ALA A 144 -38.53 -10.93 8.15
CA ALA A 144 -38.52 -9.87 9.13
C ALA A 144 -39.66 -10.01 10.16
N ASN A 145 -39.37 -9.64 11.42
CA ASN A 145 -40.37 -9.64 12.49
C ASN A 145 -41.45 -8.58 12.24
N ASP A 146 -41.08 -7.44 11.65
CA ASP A 146 -42.04 -6.40 11.27
C ASP A 146 -42.59 -6.66 9.84
N PRO A 147 -43.93 -6.73 9.67
CA PRO A 147 -44.56 -7.05 8.38
C PRO A 147 -44.46 -5.94 7.33
N GLU A 148 -44.03 -4.72 7.69
CA GLU A 148 -43.78 -3.65 6.71
C GLU A 148 -42.39 -3.77 6.05
N PHE A 149 -41.47 -4.58 6.61
CA PHE A 149 -40.22 -4.92 5.94
C PHE A 149 -40.47 -5.91 4.81
N ASN A 150 -40.04 -5.53 3.62
CA ASN A 150 -40.12 -6.38 2.45
C ASN A 150 -38.96 -7.36 2.45
N ASN A 151 -39.29 -8.64 2.33
CA ASN A 151 -38.30 -9.72 2.36
C ASN A 151 -37.72 -9.93 0.97
N TRP A 152 -36.40 -9.96 0.89
CA TRP A 152 -35.65 -10.31 -0.31
C TRP A 152 -34.56 -11.30 0.06
N THR A 153 -34.28 -12.26 -0.82
CA THR A 153 -33.23 -13.23 -0.55
C THR A 153 -31.93 -12.84 -1.24
N TRP A 154 -30.80 -13.11 -0.59
CA TRP A 154 -29.48 -12.94 -1.20
C TRP A 154 -29.35 -13.70 -2.53
N THR A 155 -29.95 -14.89 -2.62
CA THR A 155 -30.03 -15.68 -3.86
C THR A 155 -30.72 -14.89 -4.97
N ALA A 156 -31.91 -14.35 -4.70
CA ALA A 156 -32.67 -13.58 -5.69
C ALA A 156 -31.90 -12.32 -6.10
N PHE A 157 -31.30 -11.59 -5.16
CA PHE A 157 -30.46 -10.42 -5.47
C PHE A 157 -29.28 -10.78 -6.38
N VAL A 158 -28.52 -11.83 -6.05
CA VAL A 158 -27.35 -12.23 -6.83
C VAL A 158 -27.75 -12.66 -8.24
N GLU A 159 -28.81 -13.46 -8.38
CA GLU A 159 -29.24 -14.00 -9.66
C GLU A 159 -29.89 -12.95 -10.57
N THR A 160 -30.69 -12.04 -10.01
CA THR A 160 -31.54 -11.12 -10.82
C THR A 160 -30.99 -9.71 -10.95
N VAL A 161 -30.05 -9.31 -10.09
CA VAL A 161 -29.47 -7.96 -10.13
C VAL A 161 -27.98 -8.04 -10.37
N LEU A 162 -27.23 -8.70 -9.48
CA LEU A 162 -25.77 -8.64 -9.51
C LEU A 162 -25.20 -9.35 -10.75
N THR A 163 -25.68 -10.56 -11.05
CA THR A 163 -25.20 -11.35 -12.19
C THR A 163 -25.55 -10.67 -13.52
N ASP A 164 -26.80 -10.23 -13.68
CA ASP A 164 -27.25 -9.53 -14.90
C ASP A 164 -26.49 -8.22 -15.09
N PHE A 165 -26.28 -7.44 -14.02
CA PHE A 165 -25.52 -6.21 -14.09
C PHE A 165 -24.07 -6.44 -14.54
N ILE A 166 -23.40 -7.46 -14.00
CA ILE A 166 -22.05 -7.84 -14.39
C ILE A 166 -22.01 -8.23 -15.87
N VAL A 167 -22.91 -9.12 -16.31
CA VAL A 167 -22.95 -9.59 -17.71
C VAL A 167 -23.15 -8.44 -18.69
N ASP A 168 -24.07 -7.53 -18.39
CA ASP A 168 -24.45 -6.45 -19.29
C ASP A 168 -23.42 -5.30 -19.32
N ASN A 169 -22.67 -5.10 -18.23
CA ASN A 169 -21.85 -3.90 -18.07
C ASN A 169 -20.36 -4.13 -17.87
N ALA A 170 -19.90 -5.37 -17.63
CA ALA A 170 -18.47 -5.68 -17.45
C ALA A 170 -17.56 -5.09 -18.55
N PRO A 171 -17.93 -5.09 -19.86
CA PRO A 171 -17.08 -4.50 -20.90
C PRO A 171 -16.89 -2.97 -20.80
N ARG A 172 -17.69 -2.27 -19.99
CA ARG A 172 -17.78 -0.80 -19.94
C ARG A 172 -17.04 -0.20 -18.75
N TYR A 173 -16.67 -1.02 -17.76
CA TYR A 173 -16.07 -0.57 -16.51
C TYR A 173 -14.60 -0.93 -16.39
N PRO A 174 -13.83 -0.21 -15.55
CA PRO A 174 -12.46 -0.59 -15.23
C PRO A 174 -12.40 -2.02 -14.70
N GLN A 175 -11.37 -2.76 -15.09
CA GLN A 175 -11.19 -4.17 -14.70
C GLN A 175 -11.23 -4.37 -13.18
N ARG A 176 -10.65 -3.45 -12.41
CA ARG A 176 -10.71 -3.48 -10.94
C ARG A 176 -12.15 -3.55 -10.43
N THR A 177 -13.04 -2.72 -10.95
CA THR A 177 -14.45 -2.69 -10.54
C THR A 177 -15.15 -4.00 -10.87
N VAL A 178 -14.90 -4.55 -12.07
CA VAL A 178 -15.50 -5.81 -12.51
C VAL A 178 -15.04 -6.96 -11.61
N VAL A 179 -13.75 -7.05 -11.30
CA VAL A 179 -13.21 -8.04 -10.35
C VAL A 179 -13.85 -7.91 -8.98
N GLN A 180 -13.96 -6.68 -8.44
CA GLN A 180 -14.59 -6.46 -7.14
C GLN A 180 -16.07 -6.89 -7.12
N LEU A 181 -16.82 -6.70 -8.21
CA LEU A 181 -18.22 -7.16 -8.32
C LEU A 181 -18.33 -8.69 -8.37
N HIS A 182 -17.41 -9.36 -9.06
CA HIS A 182 -17.33 -10.83 -9.06
C HIS A 182 -16.97 -11.37 -7.68
N GLU A 183 -15.95 -10.80 -7.02
CA GLU A 183 -15.58 -11.18 -5.66
C GLU A 183 -16.75 -11.00 -4.68
N PHE A 184 -17.51 -9.90 -4.82
CA PHE A 184 -18.70 -9.65 -4.02
C PHE A 184 -19.81 -10.69 -4.26
N ALA A 185 -20.07 -11.07 -5.52
CA ALA A 185 -21.03 -12.12 -5.85
C ALA A 185 -20.61 -13.47 -5.24
N ASP A 186 -19.32 -13.79 -5.32
CA ASP A 186 -18.76 -15.04 -4.82
C ASP A 186 -18.76 -15.10 -3.29
N ASP A 187 -18.44 -14.00 -2.62
CA ASP A 187 -18.48 -13.90 -1.16
C ASP A 187 -19.91 -14.08 -0.64
N ILE A 188 -20.90 -13.44 -1.30
CA ILE A 188 -22.32 -13.67 -0.98
C ILE A 188 -22.65 -15.15 -1.17
N ARG A 189 -22.36 -15.74 -2.34
CA ARG A 189 -22.63 -17.16 -2.63
C ARG A 189 -21.95 -18.11 -1.65
N SER A 190 -20.74 -17.79 -1.20
CA SER A 190 -20.01 -18.61 -0.23
C SER A 190 -20.67 -18.56 1.13
N ILE A 191 -21.05 -17.37 1.60
CA ILE A 191 -21.63 -17.16 2.93
C ILE A 191 -23.07 -17.65 3.01
N THR A 192 -23.82 -17.59 1.91
CA THR A 192 -25.19 -18.12 1.78
C THR A 192 -25.23 -19.62 1.50
N GLY A 193 -24.07 -20.28 1.36
CA GLY A 193 -24.00 -21.71 1.08
C GLY A 193 -24.46 -22.11 -0.33
N MET A 194 -24.47 -21.17 -1.27
CA MET A 194 -24.87 -21.35 -2.66
C MET A 194 -23.78 -21.99 -3.55
N SER A 195 -22.58 -22.27 -3.03
CA SER A 195 -21.46 -22.79 -3.82
C SER A 195 -20.90 -24.11 -3.27
N ASP A 196 -20.67 -25.07 -4.17
CA ASP A 196 -19.77 -26.20 -3.92
C ASP A 196 -18.32 -25.65 -4.01
N PRO A 197 -17.38 -25.98 -3.10
CA PRO A 197 -16.05 -25.37 -3.07
C PRO A 197 -15.25 -25.50 -4.37
N THR A 198 -15.64 -26.40 -5.27
CA THR A 198 -15.01 -26.61 -6.58
C THR A 198 -15.41 -25.58 -7.63
N ASP A 199 -16.64 -25.05 -7.60
CA ASP A 199 -17.13 -24.12 -8.63
C ASP A 199 -16.42 -22.75 -8.51
N ASN A 200 -16.14 -22.31 -7.29
CA ASN A 200 -15.39 -21.07 -7.00
C ASN A 200 -13.92 -21.14 -7.49
N VAL A 201 -13.32 -22.34 -7.51
CA VAL A 201 -11.96 -22.53 -8.01
C VAL A 201 -11.92 -22.50 -9.54
N ASP A 202 -12.88 -23.15 -10.19
CA ASP A 202 -12.96 -23.18 -11.64
C ASP A 202 -13.29 -21.78 -12.21
N GLU A 203 -14.19 -21.02 -11.58
CA GLU A 203 -14.49 -19.63 -11.98
C GLU A 203 -13.29 -18.69 -11.79
N LYS A 204 -12.49 -18.86 -10.73
CA LYS A 204 -11.24 -18.09 -10.54
C LYS A 204 -10.17 -18.44 -11.56
N ILE A 205 -10.12 -19.70 -11.99
CA ILE A 205 -9.21 -20.13 -13.05
C ILE A 205 -9.66 -19.53 -14.39
N GLU A 206 -10.95 -19.58 -14.72
CA GLU A 206 -11.47 -18.97 -15.94
C GLU A 206 -11.25 -17.44 -15.94
N LEU A 207 -11.51 -16.74 -14.82
CA LEU A 207 -11.23 -15.31 -14.69
C LEU A 207 -9.73 -14.99 -14.86
N TYR A 208 -8.85 -15.81 -14.25
CA TYR A 208 -7.40 -15.68 -14.44
C TYR A 208 -6.98 -15.92 -15.89
N LEU A 209 -7.59 -16.89 -16.57
CA LEU A 209 -7.30 -17.21 -17.98
C LEU A 209 -7.82 -16.11 -18.92
N ASP A 210 -9.03 -15.61 -18.69
CA ASP A 210 -9.66 -14.52 -19.45
C ASP A 210 -8.89 -13.20 -19.33
N HIS A 211 -8.20 -13.00 -18.19
CA HIS A 211 -7.41 -11.80 -17.93
C HIS A 211 -5.91 -12.04 -17.94
N TYR A 212 -5.45 -13.22 -18.33
CA TYR A 212 -4.04 -13.60 -18.30
C TYR A 212 -3.19 -12.63 -19.12
N GLU A 213 -3.64 -12.26 -20.32
CA GLU A 213 -2.91 -11.35 -21.19
C GLU A 213 -2.78 -9.94 -20.59
N ALA A 214 -3.84 -9.44 -19.94
CA ALA A 214 -3.81 -8.13 -19.30
C ALA A 214 -2.89 -8.12 -18.07
N ILE A 215 -2.97 -9.16 -17.23
CA ILE A 215 -2.08 -9.33 -16.08
C ILE A 215 -0.63 -9.47 -16.54
N ALA A 216 -0.38 -10.25 -17.60
CA ALA A 216 0.94 -10.45 -18.15
C ALA A 216 1.53 -9.15 -18.73
N ASP A 217 0.74 -8.34 -19.44
CA ASP A 217 1.18 -7.07 -20.02
C ASP A 217 1.50 -6.02 -18.94
N VAL A 218 0.63 -5.88 -17.93
CA VAL A 218 0.88 -4.98 -16.79
C VAL A 218 2.10 -5.42 -16.00
N THR A 219 2.23 -6.72 -15.73
CA THR A 219 3.41 -7.28 -15.05
C THR A 219 4.67 -7.00 -15.86
N ALA A 220 4.68 -7.30 -17.17
CA ALA A 220 5.83 -7.05 -18.03
C ALA A 220 6.19 -5.56 -18.11
N THR A 221 5.21 -4.68 -18.17
CA THR A 221 5.43 -3.22 -18.14
C THR A 221 6.08 -2.79 -16.84
N PHE A 222 5.59 -3.29 -15.70
CA PHE A 222 6.17 -3.00 -14.40
C PHE A 222 7.60 -3.54 -14.27
N GLU A 223 7.84 -4.79 -14.69
CA GLU A 223 9.19 -5.37 -14.69
C GLU A 223 10.17 -4.56 -15.56
N ASN A 224 9.74 -4.11 -16.74
CA ASN A 224 10.56 -3.27 -17.62
C ASN A 224 10.89 -1.91 -16.97
N GLN A 225 9.92 -1.29 -16.29
CA GLN A 225 10.14 -0.03 -15.57
C GLN A 225 11.07 -0.23 -14.38
N TRP A 226 10.91 -1.32 -13.62
CA TRP A 226 11.78 -1.67 -12.52
C TRP A 226 13.22 -1.93 -12.98
N GLU A 227 13.40 -2.67 -14.08
CA GLU A 227 14.71 -2.89 -14.69
C GLU A 227 15.33 -1.58 -15.17
N THR A 228 14.55 -0.72 -15.81
CA THR A 228 15.01 0.62 -16.25
C THR A 228 15.44 1.45 -15.04
N PHE A 229 14.62 1.47 -13.99
CA PHE A 229 14.92 2.15 -12.73
C PHE A 229 16.20 1.63 -12.08
N SER A 230 16.38 0.31 -12.04
CA SER A 230 17.56 -0.32 -11.43
C SER A 230 18.87 0.16 -12.03
N HIS A 231 18.86 0.59 -13.30
CA HIS A 231 20.03 1.11 -13.99
C HIS A 231 20.18 2.64 -13.88
N ASN A 232 19.07 3.40 -13.87
CA ASN A 232 19.11 4.86 -13.97
C ASN A 232 18.87 5.61 -12.65
N TRP A 233 18.58 4.93 -11.53
CA TRP A 233 18.42 5.58 -10.23
C TRP A 233 19.58 6.51 -9.82
N PRO A 234 20.87 6.26 -10.17
CA PRO A 234 21.96 7.18 -9.83
C PRO A 234 21.76 8.58 -10.40
N SER A 235 21.34 8.66 -11.67
CA SER A 235 21.06 9.92 -12.37
C SER A 235 19.89 10.64 -11.71
N HIS A 236 18.77 9.94 -11.49
CA HIS A 236 17.59 10.52 -10.85
C HIS A 236 17.87 11.04 -9.44
N LEU A 237 18.63 10.29 -8.62
CA LEU A 237 19.06 10.75 -7.31
C LEU A 237 19.90 12.02 -7.42
N SER A 238 20.89 12.02 -8.31
CA SER A 238 21.78 13.16 -8.46
C SER A 238 21.08 14.42 -8.97
N ASP A 239 20.15 14.30 -9.92
CA ASP A 239 19.34 15.43 -10.42
C ASP A 239 18.49 16.04 -9.32
N ARG A 240 17.91 15.20 -8.47
CA ARG A 240 17.14 15.67 -7.30
C ARG A 240 18.03 16.38 -6.29
N LEU A 241 19.20 15.81 -5.96
CA LEU A 241 20.15 16.45 -5.05
C LEU A 241 20.67 17.79 -5.58
N VAL A 242 20.89 17.92 -6.90
CA VAL A 242 21.21 19.21 -7.54
C VAL A 242 20.05 20.19 -7.39
N THR A 243 18.81 19.74 -7.65
CA THR A 243 17.61 20.58 -7.53
C THR A 243 17.39 21.06 -6.09
N ALA A 244 17.77 20.25 -5.11
CA ALA A 244 17.73 20.56 -3.68
C ALA A 244 18.94 21.39 -3.19
N ASP A 245 19.82 21.86 -4.09
CA ASP A 245 21.04 22.63 -3.78
C ASP A 245 22.00 21.89 -2.82
N GLN A 246 22.05 20.56 -2.90
CA GLN A 246 22.90 19.72 -2.05
C GLN A 246 24.28 19.41 -2.67
N GLY A 247 24.54 19.86 -3.89
CA GLY A 247 25.80 19.61 -4.58
C GLY A 247 25.74 19.72 -6.09
N SER A 248 26.73 19.12 -6.77
CA SER A 248 26.83 19.14 -8.23
C SER A 248 27.33 17.81 -8.81
N ILE A 249 26.86 17.47 -10.01
CA ILE A 249 27.33 16.30 -10.76
C ILE A 249 28.71 16.62 -11.35
N ARG A 250 29.73 15.84 -10.98
CA ARG A 250 31.11 15.95 -11.50
C ARG A 250 31.30 15.16 -12.79
N SER A 251 30.73 13.96 -12.84
CA SER A 251 30.77 13.10 -14.01
C SER A 251 29.64 12.10 -13.97
N GLU A 252 29.14 11.71 -15.14
CA GLU A 252 28.05 10.76 -15.29
C GLU A 252 28.35 9.80 -16.44
N SER A 253 27.92 8.56 -16.27
CA SER A 253 27.90 7.49 -17.26
C SER A 253 26.67 6.62 -17.01
N ASP A 254 26.36 5.70 -17.92
CA ASP A 254 25.14 4.89 -17.90
C ASP A 254 24.82 4.20 -16.56
N TYR A 255 25.82 3.90 -15.72
CA TYR A 255 25.65 3.19 -14.45
C TYR A 255 26.32 3.85 -13.24
N HIS A 256 26.93 5.02 -13.41
CA HIS A 256 27.71 5.66 -12.36
C HIS A 256 27.61 7.18 -12.44
N VAL A 257 27.34 7.79 -11.29
CA VAL A 257 27.41 9.24 -11.09
C VAL A 257 28.43 9.55 -10.00
N LEU A 258 29.34 10.47 -10.28
CA LEU A 258 30.18 11.13 -9.28
C LEU A 258 29.50 12.45 -8.89
N PHE A 259 29.10 12.55 -7.64
CA PHE A 259 28.43 13.68 -7.06
C PHE A 259 29.33 14.38 -6.05
N GLU A 260 29.55 15.67 -6.21
CA GLU A 260 30.22 16.52 -5.21
C GLU A 260 29.17 17.10 -4.27
N CYS A 261 29.25 16.79 -2.98
CA CYS A 261 28.39 17.42 -1.98
C CYS A 261 28.78 18.88 -1.74
N ALA A 262 27.81 19.75 -1.48
CA ALA A 262 28.06 21.17 -1.16
C ALA A 262 28.86 21.36 0.14
N ASN A 263 28.87 20.36 1.03
CA ASN A 263 29.64 20.35 2.27
C ASN A 263 31.00 19.69 2.06
N ASP A 264 32.07 20.51 2.02
CA ASP A 264 33.46 20.05 1.86
C ASP A 264 33.91 18.98 2.88
N ALA A 265 33.31 18.97 4.08
CA ALA A 265 33.63 17.97 5.11
C ALA A 265 33.17 16.55 4.71
N VAL A 266 32.13 16.47 3.88
CA VAL A 266 31.51 15.21 3.44
C VAL A 266 32.18 14.70 2.16
N GLY A 267 32.58 15.60 1.25
CA GLY A 267 33.35 15.29 0.04
C GLY A 267 32.53 14.68 -1.10
N ASP A 268 33.23 14.03 -2.04
CA ASP A 268 32.64 13.44 -3.24
C ASP A 268 32.09 12.03 -3.00
N TRP A 269 31.02 11.67 -3.70
CA TRP A 269 30.29 10.40 -3.58
C TRP A 269 30.01 9.76 -4.93
N TRP A 270 30.09 8.45 -4.96
CA TRP A 270 29.71 7.63 -6.11
C TRP A 270 28.34 6.99 -5.89
N PHE A 271 27.44 7.16 -6.84
CA PHE A 271 26.19 6.42 -6.97
C PHE A 271 26.34 5.40 -8.11
N ARG A 272 26.06 4.12 -7.86
CA ARG A 272 26.41 3.05 -8.80
C ARG A 272 25.36 1.96 -8.90
N SER A 273 24.98 1.64 -10.14
CA SER A 273 23.93 0.69 -10.54
C SER A 273 24.44 -0.46 -11.44
N THR A 274 25.55 -1.11 -11.09
CA THR A 274 26.14 -2.17 -11.95
C THR A 274 25.49 -3.55 -11.82
N SER A 275 24.36 -3.65 -11.13
CA SER A 275 23.56 -4.87 -11.05
C SER A 275 22.12 -4.49 -10.75
N SER A 276 21.17 -5.30 -11.20
CA SER A 276 19.74 -5.08 -10.96
C SER A 276 19.35 -4.98 -9.49
N ASP A 277 20.13 -5.59 -8.60
CA ASP A 277 19.80 -5.70 -7.17
C ASP A 277 20.59 -4.74 -6.28
N TRP A 278 21.88 -4.51 -6.55
CA TRP A 278 22.72 -3.66 -5.70
C TRP A 278 22.77 -2.20 -6.17
N GLY A 279 22.12 -1.31 -5.42
CA GLY A 279 22.29 0.15 -5.54
C GLY A 279 23.35 0.64 -4.55
N MET A 280 24.55 0.93 -5.03
CA MET A 280 25.71 1.23 -4.19
C MET A 280 25.96 2.74 -4.08
N ILE A 281 26.21 3.21 -2.85
CA ILE A 281 26.50 4.62 -2.53
C ILE A 281 27.76 4.65 -1.66
N PHE A 282 28.86 5.21 -2.15
CA PHE A 282 30.12 5.22 -1.39
C PHE A 282 30.92 6.48 -1.62
N LYS A 283 31.60 6.95 -0.56
CA LYS A 283 32.47 8.11 -0.63
C LYS A 283 33.67 7.84 -1.53
N HIS A 284 34.13 8.87 -2.23
CA HIS A 284 35.39 8.83 -2.97
C HIS A 284 36.53 8.40 -2.05
N GLY A 285 37.29 7.38 -2.45
CA GLY A 285 38.38 6.82 -1.66
C GLY A 285 38.01 5.69 -0.70
N TRP A 286 36.72 5.35 -0.53
CA TRP A 286 36.28 4.17 0.23
C TRP A 286 36.35 2.86 -0.57
N TRP A 287 36.72 2.91 -1.85
CA TRP A 287 36.94 1.71 -2.66
C TRP A 287 38.30 1.77 -3.33
N ARG A 288 39.22 0.90 -2.89
CA ARG A 288 40.62 0.91 -3.32
C ARG A 288 41.12 -0.47 -3.70
N HIS A 289 42.07 -0.52 -4.62
CA HIS A 289 42.93 -1.68 -4.82
C HIS A 289 43.77 -1.92 -3.57
N THR A 290 43.95 -3.15 -3.12
CA THR A 290 44.72 -3.43 -1.90
C THR A 290 46.25 -3.47 -2.15
N ASP A 291 46.68 -3.70 -3.39
CA ASP A 291 48.10 -3.77 -3.76
C ASP A 291 48.79 -2.40 -3.78
N ASP A 292 48.11 -1.39 -4.31
CA ASP A 292 48.67 -0.04 -4.52
C ASP A 292 47.81 1.10 -3.92
N LEU A 293 46.67 0.75 -3.31
CA LEU A 293 45.74 1.68 -2.67
C LEU A 293 45.18 2.75 -3.60
N THR A 294 45.24 2.54 -4.92
CA THR A 294 44.61 3.42 -5.91
C THR A 294 43.09 3.30 -5.88
N ASP A 295 42.39 4.39 -6.18
CA ASP A 295 40.93 4.41 -6.19
C ASP A 295 40.38 3.56 -7.33
N ILE A 296 39.38 2.73 -7.02
CA ILE A 296 38.63 1.97 -8.01
C ILE A 296 37.42 2.81 -8.46
N LEU A 297 37.43 3.24 -9.72
CA LEU A 297 36.45 4.22 -10.23
C LEU A 297 35.30 3.60 -11.04
N HIS A 298 35.56 2.55 -11.82
CA HIS A 298 34.61 2.11 -12.86
C HIS A 298 34.11 0.67 -12.69
N GLY A 299 34.95 -0.23 -12.17
CA GLY A 299 34.61 -1.65 -12.11
C GLY A 299 35.45 -2.37 -11.08
N ARG A 300 34.89 -3.45 -10.55
CA ARG A 300 35.65 -4.30 -9.64
C ARG A 300 36.86 -4.88 -10.39
N PRO A 301 38.05 -4.88 -9.79
CA PRO A 301 39.22 -5.53 -10.36
C PRO A 301 38.97 -7.01 -10.68
N ASP A 302 39.57 -7.49 -11.77
CA ASP A 302 39.46 -8.91 -12.17
C ASP A 302 40.06 -9.85 -11.13
N ASP A 303 41.12 -9.40 -10.45
CA ASP A 303 41.78 -10.11 -9.35
C ASP A 303 40.99 -10.09 -8.04
N ARG A 304 39.90 -9.29 -7.98
CA ARG A 304 39.07 -9.08 -6.79
C ARG A 304 39.85 -8.56 -5.58
N ASN A 305 40.96 -7.90 -5.84
CA ASN A 305 41.88 -7.42 -4.82
C ASN A 305 41.51 -6.00 -4.39
N ASP A 306 40.35 -5.90 -3.73
CA ASP A 306 39.72 -4.63 -3.39
C ASP A 306 39.24 -4.54 -1.94
N ALA A 307 39.45 -3.38 -1.32
CA ALA A 307 38.95 -3.02 0.01
C ALA A 307 37.87 -1.95 -0.11
N ARG A 308 36.64 -2.28 0.33
CA ARG A 308 35.49 -1.38 0.17
C ARG A 308 34.46 -1.39 1.29
N ILE A 309 34.01 -0.19 1.62
CA ILE A 309 32.86 0.08 2.48
C ILE A 309 31.89 1.03 1.75
N GLY A 310 30.65 1.11 2.22
CA GLY A 310 29.71 2.10 1.71
C GLY A 310 28.28 1.78 2.09
N PHE A 311 27.39 2.72 1.78
CA PHE A 311 25.95 2.51 1.86
C PHE A 311 25.45 1.71 0.64
N HIS A 312 24.36 1.00 0.82
CA HIS A 312 23.63 0.38 -0.28
C HIS A 312 22.15 0.21 0.06
N HIS A 313 21.32 0.16 -0.98
CA HIS A 313 19.97 -0.39 -0.92
C HIS A 313 19.90 -1.61 -1.83
N ARG A 314 18.89 -2.46 -1.61
CA ARG A 314 18.70 -3.69 -2.37
C ARG A 314 17.40 -3.61 -3.16
N LEU A 315 17.48 -3.40 -4.46
CA LEU A 315 16.31 -3.26 -5.33
C LEU A 315 15.53 -4.58 -5.37
N GLU A 316 16.12 -5.67 -5.87
CA GLU A 316 15.42 -6.95 -5.98
C GLU A 316 15.15 -7.58 -4.61
N ASN A 317 16.14 -7.60 -3.72
CA ASN A 317 16.00 -8.30 -2.44
C ASN A 317 15.01 -7.62 -1.49
N ASP A 318 14.86 -6.29 -1.56
CA ASP A 318 13.94 -5.54 -0.70
C ASP A 318 12.70 -5.07 -1.49
N ARG A 319 12.48 -5.62 -2.69
CA ARG A 319 11.37 -5.27 -3.59
C ARG A 319 10.00 -5.41 -2.92
N GLU A 320 9.76 -6.51 -2.21
CA GLU A 320 8.49 -6.71 -1.51
C GLU A 320 8.27 -5.65 -0.43
N HIS A 321 9.29 -5.33 0.37
CA HIS A 321 9.21 -4.28 1.38
C HIS A 321 8.97 -2.89 0.75
N ALA A 322 9.57 -2.63 -0.41
CA ALA A 322 9.38 -1.38 -1.13
C ALA A 322 7.95 -1.25 -1.67
N LEU A 323 7.37 -2.32 -2.23
CA LEU A 323 6.04 -2.29 -2.86
C LEU A 323 4.88 -2.47 -1.90
N ARG A 324 5.04 -3.35 -0.91
CA ARG A 324 3.99 -3.71 0.04
C ARG A 324 4.00 -2.82 1.27
N ASP A 325 5.19 -2.63 1.83
CA ASP A 325 5.36 -1.89 3.09
C ASP A 325 5.81 -0.45 2.85
N ASN A 326 5.91 -0.01 1.58
CA ASN A 326 6.31 1.34 1.21
C ASN A 326 7.61 1.77 1.92
N THR A 327 8.59 0.87 2.03
CA THR A 327 9.80 1.09 2.84
C THR A 327 11.07 0.90 2.01
N LEU A 328 11.92 1.93 2.00
CA LEU A 328 13.31 1.86 1.58
C LEU A 328 14.20 1.55 2.79
N THR A 329 15.10 0.58 2.66
CA THR A 329 16.16 0.34 3.64
C THR A 329 17.54 0.64 3.05
N LEU A 330 18.29 1.51 3.71
CA LEU A 330 19.70 1.77 3.44
C LEU A 330 20.57 1.08 4.48
N TYR A 331 21.64 0.44 4.03
CA TYR A 331 22.57 -0.27 4.89
C TYR A 331 23.99 0.24 4.69
N PHE A 332 24.65 0.64 5.78
CA PHE A 332 26.11 0.78 5.75
C PHE A 332 26.75 -0.59 5.83
N ARG A 333 27.63 -0.91 4.89
CA ARG A 333 28.17 -2.25 4.73
C ARG A 333 29.69 -2.28 4.57
N ASN A 334 30.31 -3.21 5.30
CA ASN A 334 31.59 -3.79 4.97
C ASN A 334 31.38 -4.93 3.98
N MET A 335 31.80 -4.70 2.75
CA MET A 335 31.36 -5.51 1.62
C MET A 335 31.89 -6.93 1.74
N GLY A 336 31.02 -7.91 1.51
CA GLY A 336 31.35 -9.32 1.78
C GLY A 336 32.39 -9.94 0.85
N ALA A 337 32.94 -9.16 -0.07
CA ALA A 337 33.94 -9.58 -1.02
C ALA A 337 35.35 -9.06 -0.69
N ASN A 338 35.48 -8.27 0.38
CA ASN A 338 36.75 -7.88 0.98
C ASN A 338 37.45 -9.13 1.57
N ASP A 339 38.77 -9.10 1.70
CA ASP A 339 39.48 -10.15 2.43
C ASP A 339 39.09 -10.19 3.91
N GLN A 340 39.24 -11.37 4.53
CA GLN A 340 38.75 -11.59 5.88
C GLN A 340 39.47 -10.71 6.92
N SER A 341 40.77 -10.44 6.75
CA SER A 341 41.52 -9.54 7.64
C SER A 341 40.97 -8.12 7.61
N PHE A 342 40.65 -7.58 6.44
CA PHE A 342 40.00 -6.28 6.33
C PHE A 342 38.58 -6.29 6.90
N ILE A 343 37.84 -7.38 6.70
CA ILE A 343 36.50 -7.52 7.29
C ILE A 343 36.57 -7.43 8.82
N ASP A 344 37.49 -8.18 9.43
CA ASP A 344 37.65 -8.23 10.87
C ASP A 344 38.18 -6.89 11.43
N ALA A 345 39.17 -6.28 10.77
CA ALA A 345 39.70 -4.97 11.19
C ALA A 345 38.62 -3.87 11.17
N VAL A 346 37.83 -3.76 10.09
CA VAL A 346 36.73 -2.79 10.03
C VAL A 346 35.70 -3.07 11.14
N SER A 347 35.35 -4.34 11.38
CA SER A 347 34.41 -4.70 12.44
C SER A 347 34.93 -4.31 13.82
N GLU A 348 36.21 -4.57 14.12
CA GLU A 348 36.81 -4.23 15.41
C GLU A 348 36.88 -2.71 15.61
N HIS A 349 37.29 -1.95 14.59
CA HIS A 349 37.33 -0.49 14.65
C HIS A 349 35.94 0.16 14.75
N PHE A 350 34.93 -0.46 14.14
CA PHE A 350 33.53 -0.05 14.24
C PHE A 350 32.97 -0.34 15.65
N ASP A 351 33.16 -1.55 16.16
CA ASP A 351 32.70 -1.95 17.49
C ASP A 351 33.35 -1.10 18.59
N ALA A 352 34.64 -0.77 18.45
CA ALA A 352 35.35 0.11 19.37
C ALA A 352 34.81 1.56 19.40
N ARG A 353 34.02 1.94 18.40
CA ARG A 353 33.43 3.29 18.24
C ARG A 353 31.90 3.26 18.26
N ALA A 354 31.28 2.14 18.65
CA ALA A 354 29.83 1.95 18.59
C ALA A 354 29.05 3.07 19.30
N ASP A 355 29.48 3.47 20.51
CA ASP A 355 28.82 4.55 21.27
C ASP A 355 28.83 5.90 20.52
N ALA A 356 29.95 6.22 19.85
CA ALA A 356 30.09 7.45 19.08
C ALA A 356 29.28 7.40 17.78
N ILE A 357 29.23 6.22 17.14
CA ILE A 357 28.40 6.00 15.96
C ILE A 357 26.93 6.14 16.34
N GLU A 358 26.47 5.45 17.38
CA GLU A 358 25.08 5.48 17.86
C GLU A 358 24.65 6.90 18.23
N ALA A 359 25.51 7.68 18.87
CA ALA A 359 25.25 9.09 19.18
C ALA A 359 25.14 10.00 17.95
N ALA A 360 25.80 9.64 16.84
CA ALA A 360 25.77 10.38 15.59
C ALA A 360 24.66 9.91 14.64
N LEU A 361 24.03 8.75 14.86
CA LEU A 361 23.01 8.24 13.95
C LEU A 361 21.72 9.10 13.99
N PRO A 362 21.07 9.35 12.84
CA PRO A 362 19.73 9.93 12.82
C PRO A 362 18.71 8.95 13.43
N GLU A 363 17.55 9.46 13.85
CA GLU A 363 16.48 8.64 14.46
C GLU A 363 15.98 7.51 13.54
N THR A 364 16.14 7.67 12.23
CA THR A 364 15.78 6.69 11.19
C THR A 364 16.75 5.51 11.10
N ALA A 365 17.90 5.58 11.79
CA ALA A 365 18.98 4.62 11.68
C ALA A 365 19.34 3.95 13.02
N SER A 366 19.83 2.71 12.93
CA SER A 366 20.29 1.95 14.09
C SER A 366 21.48 1.06 13.76
N LEU A 367 22.26 0.73 14.79
CA LEU A 367 23.24 -0.36 14.72
C LEU A 367 22.53 -1.70 14.61
N THR A 368 23.07 -2.62 13.81
CA THR A 368 22.44 -3.94 13.57
C THR A 368 23.06 -5.07 14.41
N GLY A 369 24.26 -4.86 14.95
CA GLY A 369 25.10 -5.92 15.54
C GLY A 369 25.68 -6.93 14.52
N ASN A 370 25.56 -6.68 13.21
CA ASN A 370 26.08 -7.53 12.15
C ASN A 370 27.41 -7.00 11.59
N LYS A 371 28.45 -7.85 11.52
CA LYS A 371 29.78 -7.50 11.01
C LYS A 371 29.84 -7.01 9.56
N ARG A 372 28.80 -7.31 8.76
CA ARG A 372 28.71 -6.90 7.35
C ARG A 372 27.83 -5.66 7.21
N ASN A 373 26.53 -5.79 7.47
CA ASN A 373 25.58 -4.69 7.41
C ASN A 373 25.54 -4.01 8.77
N MET A 374 26.44 -3.07 9.06
CA MET A 374 26.64 -2.56 10.42
C MET A 374 25.62 -1.51 10.86
N ILE A 375 25.14 -0.69 9.92
CA ILE A 375 24.07 0.31 10.15
C ILE A 375 22.91 -0.04 9.22
N SER A 376 21.68 0.10 9.70
CA SER A 376 20.45 0.03 8.91
C SER A 376 19.64 1.30 9.14
N ALA A 377 19.14 1.92 8.09
CA ALA A 377 18.26 3.08 8.15
C ALA A 377 17.02 2.85 7.28
N LYS A 378 15.85 3.23 7.77
CA LYS A 378 14.57 3.00 7.08
C LYS A 378 13.88 4.32 6.74
N TYR A 379 13.39 4.42 5.52
CA TYR A 379 12.72 5.59 4.99
C TYR A 379 11.41 5.19 4.32
N ASN A 380 10.35 5.95 4.58
CA ASN A 380 9.07 5.73 3.93
C ASN A 380 9.13 6.20 2.48
N ILE A 381 8.69 5.34 1.57
CA ILE A 381 8.32 5.66 0.21
C ILE A 381 6.87 6.14 0.28
N LEU A 382 6.55 7.30 -0.30
CA LEU A 382 5.19 7.88 -0.20
C LEU A 382 4.57 8.01 -1.59
N PRO A 383 4.12 6.91 -2.23
CA PRO A 383 3.63 6.95 -3.61
C PRO A 383 2.50 7.96 -3.84
N ASP A 384 1.63 8.14 -2.84
CA ASP A 384 0.48 9.07 -2.91
C ASP A 384 0.89 10.55 -2.97
N GLU A 385 2.12 10.89 -2.61
CA GLU A 385 2.67 12.26 -2.65
C GLU A 385 3.44 12.57 -3.94
N HIS A 386 3.52 11.61 -4.88
CA HIS A 386 4.36 11.70 -6.07
C HIS A 386 3.63 11.23 -7.34
N GLU A 387 4.14 11.63 -8.50
CA GLU A 387 3.52 11.28 -9.81
C GLU A 387 3.58 9.77 -10.09
N ASP A 388 4.63 9.10 -9.61
CA ASP A 388 4.79 7.66 -9.72
C ASP A 388 5.61 7.08 -8.56
N PHE A 389 5.58 5.75 -8.44
CA PHE A 389 6.29 5.01 -7.38
C PHE A 389 7.82 5.23 -7.42
N PHE A 390 8.43 5.31 -8.60
CA PHE A 390 9.87 5.46 -8.72
C PHE A 390 10.32 6.87 -8.32
N ALA A 391 9.55 7.90 -8.64
CA ALA A 391 9.75 9.26 -8.13
C ALA A 391 9.68 9.31 -6.59
N ALA A 392 8.73 8.58 -6.00
CA ALA A 392 8.66 8.41 -4.54
C ALA A 392 9.88 7.67 -3.98
N TYR A 393 10.33 6.62 -4.65
CA TYR A 393 11.52 5.86 -4.26
C TYR A 393 12.78 6.73 -4.27
N VAL A 394 12.99 7.53 -5.33
CA VAL A 394 14.14 8.44 -5.41
C VAL A 394 14.04 9.54 -4.35
N THR A 395 12.85 10.03 -4.02
CA THR A 395 12.66 10.98 -2.91
C THR A 395 13.04 10.35 -1.56
N ALA A 396 12.72 9.07 -1.34
CA ALA A 396 13.17 8.35 -0.14
C ALA A 396 14.69 8.16 -0.13
N LEU A 397 15.32 7.88 -1.28
CA LEU A 397 16.79 7.80 -1.42
C LEU A 397 17.45 9.15 -1.14
N GLU A 398 16.89 10.24 -1.64
CA GLU A 398 17.34 11.61 -1.39
C GLU A 398 17.35 11.89 0.11
N ARG A 399 16.22 11.69 0.80
CA ARG A 399 16.13 11.84 2.27
C ARG A 399 17.18 11.00 2.98
N GLY A 400 17.32 9.73 2.59
CA GLY A 400 18.28 8.84 3.23
C GLY A 400 19.74 9.23 2.99
N PHE A 401 20.07 9.75 1.82
CA PHE A 401 21.39 10.31 1.55
C PHE A 401 21.60 11.60 2.34
N SER A 402 20.64 12.52 2.37
CA SER A 402 20.75 13.76 3.14
C SER A 402 20.98 13.48 4.63
N ASP A 403 20.15 12.64 5.25
CA ASP A 403 20.20 12.32 6.69
C ASP A 403 21.50 11.60 7.10
N LEU A 404 21.98 10.65 6.29
CA LEU A 404 23.16 9.84 6.63
C LEU A 404 24.48 10.47 6.21
N VAL A 405 24.45 11.41 5.25
CA VAL A 405 25.65 11.90 4.57
C VAL A 405 25.75 13.42 4.64
N VAL A 406 24.80 14.15 4.04
CA VAL A 406 24.90 15.61 3.87
C VAL A 406 24.79 16.34 5.21
N GLU A 407 23.80 15.95 6.00
CA GLU A 407 23.47 16.55 7.31
C GLU A 407 24.28 15.93 8.45
N ASN A 408 25.06 14.88 8.17
CA ASN A 408 25.76 14.09 9.18
C ASN A 408 27.28 13.96 8.93
N PRO A 409 28.01 15.07 8.87
CA PRO A 409 29.46 15.04 8.65
C PRO A 409 30.22 14.35 9.78
N GLU A 410 29.67 14.31 11.00
CA GLU A 410 30.26 13.61 12.13
C GLU A 410 30.29 12.09 11.91
N LEU A 411 29.16 11.49 11.51
CA LEU A 411 29.11 10.08 11.15
C LEU A 411 30.11 9.76 10.03
N ILE A 412 30.14 10.57 8.96
CA ILE A 412 31.08 10.36 7.85
C ILE A 412 32.53 10.43 8.31
N THR A 413 32.87 11.34 9.22
CA THR A 413 34.21 11.43 9.80
C THR A 413 34.58 10.19 10.61
N ILE A 414 33.64 9.65 11.39
CA ILE A 414 33.86 8.41 12.15
C ILE A 414 34.11 7.24 11.20
N LEU A 415 33.28 7.10 10.16
CA LEU A 415 33.39 6.03 9.16
C LEU A 415 34.69 6.14 8.34
N ASP A 416 35.12 7.35 7.99
CA ASP A 416 36.43 7.60 7.37
C ASP A 416 37.56 7.08 8.23
N ASN A 417 37.59 7.42 9.52
CA ASN A 417 38.64 6.98 10.44
C ASN A 417 38.67 5.46 10.58
N ILE A 418 37.50 4.82 10.69
CA ILE A 418 37.38 3.35 10.73
C ILE A 418 38.00 2.73 9.48
N TYR A 419 37.69 3.27 8.30
CA TYR A 419 38.25 2.77 7.05
C TYR A 419 39.77 2.95 6.98
N THR A 420 40.26 4.16 7.29
CA THR A 420 41.69 4.45 7.21
C THR A 420 42.51 3.66 8.21
N ASP A 421 41.98 3.43 9.41
CA ASP A 421 42.63 2.62 10.45
C ASP A 421 42.70 1.14 10.01
N ALA A 422 41.61 0.60 9.47
CA ALA A 422 41.58 -0.77 8.96
C ALA A 422 42.53 -0.96 7.76
N VAL A 423 42.59 0.01 6.83
CA VAL A 423 43.55 -0.02 5.71
C VAL A 423 45.00 0.01 6.23
N ALA A 424 45.30 0.87 7.20
CA ALA A 424 46.64 0.97 7.77
C ALA A 424 47.06 -0.31 8.51
N GLU A 425 46.13 -0.93 9.22
CA GLU A 425 46.36 -2.18 9.95
C GLU A 425 46.63 -3.37 9.01
N VAL A 426 45.81 -3.53 7.97
CA VAL A 426 45.86 -4.72 7.11
C VAL A 426 46.88 -4.59 5.99
N TYR A 427 47.00 -3.39 5.40
CA TYR A 427 47.86 -3.16 4.23
C TYR A 427 49.10 -2.29 4.55
N GLY A 428 49.32 -1.95 5.83
CA GLY A 428 50.56 -1.34 6.31
C GLY A 428 50.81 0.10 5.83
N SER A 429 49.78 0.80 5.35
CA SER A 429 49.90 2.13 4.75
C SER A 429 48.83 3.08 5.26
N GLN A 430 49.24 4.25 5.77
CA GLN A 430 48.29 5.32 6.09
C GLN A 430 47.82 6.01 4.82
N ILE A 431 46.51 6.03 4.63
CA ILE A 431 45.85 6.83 3.60
C ILE A 431 45.24 8.08 4.24
N THR A 432 45.15 9.16 3.47
CA THR A 432 44.42 10.37 3.86
C THR A 432 43.20 10.51 2.98
N MET A 433 42.01 10.59 3.59
CA MET A 433 40.78 10.93 2.89
C MET A 433 40.84 12.42 2.57
N ARG A 434 41.47 12.78 1.44
CA ARG A 434 41.52 14.18 0.98
C ARG A 434 40.24 14.50 0.20
N PRO A 435 39.62 15.66 0.40
CA PRO A 435 38.82 16.27 -0.65
C PRO A 435 39.75 16.48 -1.85
N LYS A 436 39.39 15.99 -3.04
CA LYS A 436 40.14 16.34 -4.24
C LYS A 436 40.03 17.85 -4.42
N GLN A 437 41.13 18.57 -4.21
CA GLN A 437 41.26 19.93 -4.74
C GLN A 437 41.36 19.80 -6.26
N ASN A 438 40.43 20.44 -6.97
CA ASN A 438 40.56 20.71 -8.40
C ASN A 438 41.82 21.52 -8.70
#